data_AF-A0A820LN83-F1
#
_entry.id   AF-A0A820LN83-F1
#
_cell.length_a   1.000
_cell.length_b   1.000
_cell.length_c   1.000
_cell.angle_alpha   90.00
_cell.angle_beta   90.00
_cell.angle_gamma   90.00
#
_symmetry.space_group_name_H-M   'P 1'
#
loop_
_entity.id
_entity.type
_entity.pdbx_description
1 polymer ?
#
loop_
_entity_poly.entity_id
_entity_poly.type
_entity_poly.pdbx_seq_one_letter_code
_entity_poly.pdbx_strand_id
1 'polypeptide(L)' 'MPYKENLRQFFSDHVLYSNDQLPPKVDLRPDMTPVEDESRIGSCSANSLAGAYEYLLKKVNGSNIDMSRLFIYYNGRAKK' A
#
# COMPACT_ATOMS: atom_id res chain seq x y z
N MET A 1 -8.03 6.37 16.14
CA MET A 1 -6.73 6.28 15.45
C MET A 1 -5.94 7.54 15.78
N PRO A 2 -4.84 7.46 16.55
CA PRO A 2 -4.16 8.62 17.11
C PRO A 2 -3.17 9.22 16.11
N TYR A 3 -3.63 9.55 14.90
CA TYR A 3 -2.79 10.20 13.87
C TYR A 3 -3.13 11.69 13.81
N LYS A 4 -2.79 12.41 14.88
CA LYS A 4 -2.63 13.86 14.85
C LYS A 4 -1.16 14.20 15.08
N GLU A 5 -0.28 13.48 14.40
CA GLU A 5 1.12 13.87 14.38
C GLU A 5 1.32 15.01 13.38
N ASN A 6 2.19 15.94 13.76
CA ASN A 6 2.64 17.01 12.89
C ASN A 6 3.34 16.38 11.68
N LEU A 7 2.80 16.56 10.48
CA LEU A 7 3.37 16.02 9.24
C LEU A 7 4.87 16.37 9.10
N ARG A 8 5.32 17.51 9.64
CA ARG A 8 6.74 17.87 9.65
C ARG A 8 7.60 16.94 10.49
N GLN A 9 7.10 16.46 11.62
CA GLN A 9 7.81 15.49 12.46
C GLN A 9 7.86 14.13 11.76
N PHE A 10 6.74 13.70 11.17
CA PHE A 10 6.71 12.45 10.41
C PHE A 10 7.80 12.44 9.33
N PHE A 11 7.93 13.51 8.54
CA PHE A 11 8.97 13.59 7.51
C PHE A 11 10.39 13.87 8.02
N SER A 12 10.59 14.42 9.23
CA SER A 12 11.95 14.66 9.75
C SER A 12 12.69 13.39 10.11
N ASP A 13 11.95 12.32 10.45
CA ASP A 13 12.53 11.08 10.94
C ASP A 13 12.82 10.08 9.80
N HIS A 14 12.48 10.43 8.56
CA HIS A 14 12.75 9.59 7.39
C HIS A 14 14.18 9.79 6.88
N VAL A 15 14.87 8.67 6.64
CA VAL A 15 16.17 8.66 5.97
C VAL A 15 15.98 9.18 4.54
N LEU A 16 16.58 10.32 4.23
CA LEU A 16 16.66 10.84 2.87
C LEU A 16 17.88 10.22 2.18
N TYR A 17 17.64 9.36 1.21
CA TYR A 17 18.70 8.83 0.34
C TYR A 17 19.05 9.85 -0.74
N SER A 18 20.35 10.09 -0.96
CA SER A 18 20.80 10.80 -2.15
C SER A 18 20.65 9.91 -3.39
N ASN A 19 20.62 10.51 -4.57
CA ASN A 19 20.50 9.75 -5.83
C ASN A 19 21.60 8.70 -5.98
N ASP A 20 22.82 8.97 -5.50
CA ASP A 20 23.96 8.07 -5.57
C ASP A 20 23.82 6.84 -4.65
N GLN A 21 22.93 6.91 -3.65
CA GLN A 21 22.65 5.81 -2.71
C GLN A 21 21.51 4.91 -3.18
N LEU A 22 20.72 5.33 -4.17
CA LEU A 22 19.63 4.53 -4.69
C LEU A 22 20.13 3.53 -5.73
N PRO A 23 19.62 2.30 -5.75
CA PRO A 23 19.91 1.36 -6.83
C PRO A 23 19.38 1.92 -8.16
N PRO A 24 20.09 1.70 -9.29
CA PRO A 24 19.69 2.22 -10.60
C PRO A 24 18.37 1.63 -11.12
N LYS A 25 17.95 0.48 -10.59
CA LYS A 25 16.70 -0.19 -10.93
C LYS A 25 16.28 -1.12 -9.78
N VAL A 26 14.98 -1.17 -9.51
CA VAL A 26 14.36 -2.12 -8.58
C VAL A 26 13.16 -2.77 -9.26
N ASP A 27 13.01 -4.08 -9.09
CA ASP A 27 11.81 -4.81 -9.51
C ASP A 27 11.17 -5.47 -8.29
N LEU A 28 9.98 -4.99 -7.92
CA LEU A 28 9.24 -5.50 -6.77
C LEU A 28 8.25 -6.61 -7.14
N ARG A 29 8.07 -6.91 -8.44
CA ARG A 29 7.09 -7.91 -8.92
C ARG A 29 7.23 -9.30 -8.31
N PRO A 30 8.43 -9.82 -7.96
CA PRO A 30 8.55 -11.10 -7.28
C PRO A 30 7.73 -11.18 -5.97
N ASP A 31 7.59 -10.03 -5.30
CA ASP A 31 6.88 -9.88 -4.04
C ASP A 31 5.44 -9.35 -4.22
N MET A 32 4.95 -9.23 -5.45
CA MET A 32 3.56 -8.81 -5.69
C MET A 32 2.61 -10.00 -5.70
N THR A 33 1.37 -9.77 -5.31
CA THR A 33 0.24 -10.68 -5.53
C THR A 33 -0.23 -10.62 -6.98
N PRO A 34 -1.06 -11.58 -7.44
CA PRO A 34 -1.67 -11.51 -8.76
C PRO A 34 -2.40 -10.18 -9.01
N VAL A 35 -2.44 -9.75 -10.28
CA VAL A 35 -3.16 -8.53 -10.66
C VAL A 35 -4.66 -8.75 -10.52
N GLU A 36 -5.33 -7.79 -9.89
CA GLU A 36 -6.75 -7.84 -9.59
C GLU A 36 -7.64 -7.22 -10.67
N ASP A 37 -8.86 -7.74 -10.82
CA ASP A 37 -9.91 -7.16 -11.69
C ASP A 37 -10.84 -6.26 -10.88
N GLU A 38 -10.79 -4.95 -11.15
CA GLU A 38 -11.66 -3.92 -10.55
C GLU A 38 -13.14 -4.08 -10.96
N SER A 39 -13.42 -4.85 -12.01
CA SER A 39 -14.73 -4.92 -12.65
C SER A 39 -15.20 -3.53 -13.10
N ARG A 40 -16.48 -3.19 -12.88
CA ARG A 40 -17.09 -1.90 -13.29
C ARG A 40 -17.49 -1.03 -12.12
N ILE A 41 -16.87 -1.23 -10.96
CA ILE A 41 -17.10 -0.45 -9.75
C ILE A 41 -15.87 0.43 -9.52
N GLY A 42 -16.03 1.76 -9.46
CA GLY A 42 -14.92 2.69 -9.29
C GLY A 42 -14.21 2.53 -7.95
N SER A 43 -13.34 1.52 -7.85
CA SER A 43 -12.73 1.01 -6.63
C SER A 43 -11.20 1.00 -6.69
N CYS A 44 -10.60 1.69 -7.67
CA CYS A 44 -9.15 1.80 -7.88
C CYS A 44 -8.35 2.14 -6.62
N SER A 45 -8.86 3.02 -5.75
CA SER A 45 -8.21 3.35 -4.47
C SER A 45 -8.21 2.16 -3.50
N ALA A 46 -9.28 1.35 -3.50
CA ALA A 46 -9.35 0.13 -2.70
C ALA A 46 -8.44 -0.96 -3.27
N ASN A 47 -8.37 -1.12 -4.60
CA ASN A 47 -7.45 -2.05 -5.26
C ASN A 47 -5.98 -1.68 -4.97
N SER A 48 -5.66 -0.39 -5.06
CA SER A 48 -4.32 0.13 -4.74
C SER A 48 -3.93 -0.14 -3.29
N LEU A 49 -4.84 0.09 -2.35
CA LEU A 49 -4.58 -0.13 -0.93
C LEU A 49 -4.47 -1.62 -0.58
N ALA A 50 -5.34 -2.47 -1.15
CA ALA A 50 -5.24 -3.91 -1.00
C ALA A 50 -3.87 -4.42 -1.47
N GLY A 51 -3.50 -4.14 -2.72
CA GLY A 51 -2.23 -4.59 -3.29
C GLY A 51 -1.00 -4.09 -2.51
N ALA A 52 -1.02 -2.84 -2.02
CA ALA A 52 0.06 -2.32 -1.19
C ALA A 52 0.20 -3.10 0.14
N TYR A 53 -0.92 -3.43 0.78
CA TYR A 53 -0.93 -4.17 2.03
C TYR A 53 -0.53 -5.64 1.84
N GLU A 54 -1.01 -6.27 0.78
CA GLU A 54 -0.67 -7.63 0.39
C GLU A 54 0.82 -7.78 0.08
N TYR A 55 1.41 -6.83 -0.64
CA TYR A 55 2.87 -6.77 -0.87
C TYR A 55 3.63 -6.76 0.46
N LEU A 56 3.24 -5.91 1.41
CA LEU A 56 3.89 -5.83 2.72
C LEU A 56 3.75 -7.15 3.50
N LEU A 57 2.56 -7.74 3.50
CA LEU A 57 2.30 -9.02 4.16
C LEU A 57 3.13 -10.15 3.54
N LYS A 58 3.19 -10.24 2.21
CA LYS A 58 4.00 -11.22 1.50
C LYS A 58 5.48 -11.03 1.80
N LYS A 59 5.96 -9.78 1.87
CA LYS A 59 7.36 -9.46 2.17
C LYS A 59 7.77 -9.84 3.60
N VAL A 60 6.87 -9.69 4.58
CA VAL A 60 7.19 -9.99 5.99
C VAL A 60 6.92 -11.46 6.33
N ASN A 61 5.82 -12.04 5.83
CA ASN A 61 5.31 -13.34 6.27
C ASN A 61 5.50 -14.45 5.22
N GLY A 62 5.89 -14.12 3.99
CA GLY A 62 6.03 -15.07 2.88
C GLY A 62 4.70 -15.62 2.34
N SER A 63 3.57 -15.21 2.90
CA SER A 63 2.24 -15.72 2.52
C SER A 63 1.46 -14.73 1.67
N ASN A 64 0.78 -15.26 0.65
CA ASN A 64 -0.21 -14.50 -0.12
C ASN A 64 -1.52 -14.48 0.69
N ILE A 65 -1.95 -13.29 1.09
CA ILE A 65 -3.23 -13.07 1.74
C ILE A 65 -4.06 -12.23 0.77
N ASP A 66 -5.30 -12.64 0.50
CA ASP A 66 -6.23 -11.86 -0.33
C ASP A 66 -7.01 -10.90 0.57
N MET A 67 -6.79 -9.61 0.39
CA MET A 67 -7.43 -8.56 1.16
C MET A 67 -8.77 -8.18 0.54
N SER A 68 -9.81 -8.06 1.38
CA SER A 68 -11.14 -7.68 0.89
C SER A 68 -11.19 -6.23 0.40
N ARG A 69 -11.04 -6.06 -0.92
CA ARG A 69 -11.19 -4.78 -1.62
C ARG A 69 -12.56 -4.16 -1.40
N LEU A 70 -13.61 -4.97 -1.34
CA LEU A 70 -14.97 -4.49 -1.06
C LEU A 70 -15.14 -3.99 0.37
N PHE A 71 -14.47 -4.61 1.35
CA PHE A 71 -14.44 -4.08 2.71
C PHE A 71 -13.76 -2.71 2.75
N ILE A 72 -12.61 -2.56 2.08
CA ILE A 72 -11.89 -1.28 1.97
C ILE A 72 -12.77 -0.24 1.27
N TYR A 73 -13.36 -0.60 0.13
CA TYR A 73 -14.22 0.28 -0.67
C TYR A 73 -15.50 0.71 0.07
N TYR A 74 -16.10 -0.19 0.85
CA TYR A 74 -17.26 0.13 1.67
C TYR A 74 -16.91 1.16 2.75
N ASN A 75 -15.87 0.87 3.55
CA ASN A 75 -15.46 1.75 4.65
C ASN A 75 -14.90 3.08 4.16
N GLY A 76 -14.22 3.10 2.99
CA GLY A 76 -13.72 4.34 2.38
C GLY A 76 -14.82 5.33 1.97
N ARG A 77 -16.07 4.88 1.81
CA ARG A 77 -17.24 5.72 1.50
C ARG A 77 -18.09 6.05 2.73
N ALA A 78 -17.77 5.52 3.90
CA ALA A 78 -18.52 5.80 5.11
C ALA A 78 -18.48 7.32 5.40
N LYS A 79 -19.65 7.92 5.62
CA LYS A 79 -19.73 9.33 6.03
C LYS A 79 -19.21 9.45 7.47
N LYS A 80 -18.39 10.48 7.70
CA LYS A 80 -17.89 10.83 9.03
C LYS A 80 -18.99 11.44 9.90
#